data_AF-A0A2K3MFM6-F1
#
_entry.id   AF-A0A2K3MFM6-F1
#
_cell.length_a   1.000
_cell.length_b   1.000
_cell.length_c   1.000
_cell.angle_alpha   90.00
_cell.angle_beta   90.00
_cell.angle_gamma   90.00
#
_symmetry.space_group_name_H-M   'P 1'
#
loop_
_entity.id
_entity.type
_entity.pdbx_description
1 polymer ?
#
loop_
_entity_poly.entity_id
_entity_poly.type
_entity_poly.pdbx_seq_one_letter_code
_entity_poly.pdbx_strand_id
1 'polypeptide(L)'
;MALNISLRSLIIVAIVFFVAVQGTLGSIECENLNQDTCAYAVSSEGKRCVLEKHVKRSGEEKYTCRTSEIEADKLKDHIETDECIKSCGLDRKSFGISSDSLLESSFTQNLCSPQCYKSCPNIVDLYFNLAAGE
;
A
#
# COMPACT_ATOMS: atom_id res chain seq x y z
N MET A 1 14.60 41.63 -24.68
CA MET A 1 14.59 41.56 -23.19
C MET A 1 13.20 41.21 -22.64
N ALA A 2 12.13 41.87 -23.09
CA ALA A 2 10.75 41.61 -22.64
C ALA A 2 10.23 40.17 -22.91
N LEU A 3 10.53 39.60 -24.08
CA LEU A 3 10.07 38.24 -24.44
C LEU A 3 10.65 37.14 -23.51
N ASN A 4 11.90 37.34 -23.06
CA ASN A 4 12.61 36.41 -22.18
C ASN A 4 12.08 36.46 -20.73
N ILE A 5 11.63 37.64 -20.29
CA ILE A 5 10.99 37.85 -18.98
C ILE A 5 9.60 37.20 -18.97
N SER A 6 8.83 37.35 -20.05
CA SER A 6 7.50 36.73 -20.20
C SER A 6 7.55 35.21 -20.18
N LEU A 7 8.56 34.60 -20.81
CA LEU A 7 8.72 33.14 -20.86
C LEU A 7 9.09 32.56 -19.48
N ARG A 8 9.97 33.25 -18.73
CA ARG A 8 10.34 32.85 -17.36
C ARG A 8 9.14 32.91 -16.41
N SER A 9 8.30 33.94 -16.52
CA SER A 9 7.09 34.06 -15.71
C SER A 9 6.09 32.93 -16.00
N LEU A 10 5.92 32.53 -17.27
CA LEU A 10 5.06 31.40 -17.64
C LEU A 10 5.56 30.07 -17.09
N ILE A 11 6.87 29.83 -17.12
CA ILE A 11 7.47 28.60 -16.55
C ILE A 11 7.26 28.55 -15.03
N ILE A 12 7.44 29.66 -14.32
CA ILE A 12 7.23 29.72 -12.87
C ILE A 12 5.77 29.46 -12.53
N VAL A 13 4.82 30.07 -13.26
CA VAL A 13 3.38 29.82 -13.07
C VAL A 13 3.03 28.35 -13.35
N ALA A 14 3.61 27.74 -14.38
CA ALA A 14 3.38 26.33 -14.68
C ALA A 14 3.91 25.40 -13.57
N ILE A 15 5.11 25.68 -13.03
CA ILE A 15 5.67 24.90 -11.91
C ILE A 15 4.81 25.05 -10.65
N VAL A 16 4.38 26.27 -10.31
CA VAL A 16 3.50 26.51 -9.16
C VAL A 16 2.15 25.80 -9.33
N PHE A 17 1.60 25.77 -10.54
CA PHE A 17 0.36 25.05 -10.83
C PHE A 17 0.53 23.53 -10.70
N PHE A 18 1.62 22.95 -11.20
CA PHE A 18 1.91 21.53 -11.03
C PHE A 18 2.09 21.13 -9.56
N VAL A 19 2.73 21.99 -8.74
CA VAL A 19 2.87 21.76 -7.30
C VAL A 19 1.51 21.90 -6.58
N ALA A 20 0.67 22.86 -6.99
CA ALA A 20 -0.66 23.05 -6.42
C ALA A 20 -1.66 21.92 -6.76
N VAL A 21 -1.47 21.24 -7.90
CA VAL A 21 -2.33 20.13 -8.36
C VAL A 21 -1.97 18.78 -7.70
N GLN A 22 -0.91 18.69 -6.88
CA GLN A 22 -0.59 17.45 -6.16
C GLN A 22 -1.62 17.10 -5.05
N GLY A 23 -2.65 17.93 -4.85
CA GLY A 23 -3.65 17.80 -3.78
C GLY A 23 -4.94 17.05 -4.14
N THR A 24 -5.07 16.40 -5.29
CA THR A 24 -6.20 15.49 -5.56
C THR A 24 -5.71 14.05 -5.63
N LEU A 25 -5.12 13.55 -4.54
CA LEU A 25 -5.02 12.10 -4.37
C LEU A 25 -6.46 11.59 -4.28
N GLY A 26 -6.90 10.89 -5.32
CA GLY A 26 -8.19 10.22 -5.32
C GLY A 26 -8.28 9.31 -4.09
N SER A 27 -9.47 9.23 -3.51
CA SER A 27 -9.78 8.30 -2.44
C SER A 27 -9.40 6.88 -2.85
N ILE A 28 -8.59 6.21 -2.04
CA ILE A 28 -8.27 4.81 -2.25
C ILE A 28 -9.50 3.96 -1.95
N GLU A 29 -10.09 3.39 -3.00
CA GLU A 29 -11.03 2.27 -2.92
C GLU A 29 -10.27 1.00 -3.31
N CYS A 30 -10.31 -0.03 -2.47
CA CYS A 30 -9.53 -1.25 -2.69
C CYS A 30 -9.90 -1.90 -4.02
N GLU A 31 -11.17 -1.88 -4.40
CA GLU A 31 -11.72 -2.49 -5.61
C GLU A 31 -11.17 -1.85 -6.90
N ASN A 32 -10.64 -0.62 -6.81
CA ASN A 32 -10.02 0.10 -7.92
C ASN A 32 -8.50 -0.14 -8.02
N LEU A 33 -7.89 -0.83 -7.05
CA LEU A 33 -6.47 -1.16 -7.07
C LEU A 33 -6.17 -2.36 -7.97
N ASN A 34 -5.01 -2.34 -8.61
CA ASN A 34 -4.49 -3.47 -9.36
C ASN A 34 -3.73 -4.43 -8.42
N GLN A 35 -3.29 -5.57 -8.93
CA GLN A 35 -2.61 -6.58 -8.09
C GLN A 35 -1.31 -6.04 -7.45
N ASP A 36 -0.64 -5.10 -8.11
CA ASP A 36 0.67 -4.60 -7.72
C ASP A 36 0.57 -3.47 -6.70
N THR A 37 -0.65 -2.99 -6.39
CA THR A 37 -0.88 -1.96 -5.37
C THR A 37 -1.87 -2.38 -4.28
N CYS A 38 -2.63 -3.46 -4.50
CA CYS A 38 -3.66 -3.93 -3.58
C CYS A 38 -3.11 -4.43 -2.24
N ALA A 39 -2.12 -5.32 -2.27
CA ALA A 39 -1.63 -5.97 -1.06
C ALA A 39 -1.04 -4.95 -0.08
N TYR A 40 -1.50 -5.01 1.18
CA TYR A 40 -1.10 -4.11 2.27
C TYR A 40 -1.47 -2.62 2.04
N ALA A 41 -2.46 -2.34 1.21
CA ALA A 41 -3.05 -1.00 1.11
C ALA A 41 -4.14 -0.76 2.18
N VAL A 42 -4.46 0.50 2.40
CA VAL A 42 -5.52 0.98 3.29
C VAL A 42 -6.39 1.97 2.54
N SER A 43 -7.69 1.73 2.51
CA SER A 43 -8.67 2.58 1.86
C SER A 43 -8.85 3.92 2.57
N SER A 44 -9.55 4.86 1.94
CA SER A 44 -9.94 6.12 2.58
C SER A 44 -10.84 5.94 3.80
N GLU A 45 -11.56 4.82 3.87
CA GLU A 45 -12.37 4.46 5.04
C GLU A 45 -11.51 3.99 6.22
N GLY A 46 -10.22 3.71 6.00
CA GLY A 46 -9.33 3.12 7.01
C GLY A 46 -9.38 1.60 7.07
N LYS A 47 -10.02 0.95 6.08
CA LYS A 47 -10.08 -0.51 5.99
C LYS A 47 -8.93 -1.03 5.14
N ARG A 48 -8.39 -2.19 5.50
CA ARG A 48 -7.28 -2.80 4.75
C ARG A 48 -7.78 -3.45 3.46
N CYS A 49 -6.93 -3.44 2.45
CA CYS A 49 -7.19 -4.13 1.19
C CYS A 49 -6.59 -5.54 1.20
N VAL A 50 -7.28 -6.50 0.59
CA VAL A 50 -6.83 -7.89 0.44
C VAL A 50 -6.86 -8.30 -1.03
N LEU A 51 -5.77 -8.92 -1.48
CA LEU A 51 -5.66 -9.50 -2.81
C LEU A 51 -6.16 -10.95 -2.77
N GLU A 52 -7.28 -11.20 -3.45
CA GLU A 52 -7.83 -12.54 -3.63
C GLU A 52 -7.42 -13.13 -4.98
N LYS A 53 -7.15 -14.44 -4.99
CA LYS A 53 -6.86 -15.23 -6.19
C LYS A 53 -8.01 -16.19 -6.46
N HIS A 54 -8.56 -16.13 -7.67
CA HIS A 54 -9.64 -16.98 -8.14
C HIS A 54 -9.18 -17.76 -9.36
N VAL A 55 -9.38 -19.08 -9.38
CA VAL A 55 -9.07 -19.90 -10.56
C VAL A 55 -10.35 -20.14 -11.34
N LYS A 56 -10.39 -19.68 -12.60
CA LYS A 56 -11.54 -19.92 -13.49
C LYS A 56 -11.58 -21.39 -13.91
N ARG A 57 -12.74 -21.86 -14.38
CA ARG A 57 -12.89 -23.22 -14.98
C ARG A 57 -11.94 -23.47 -16.16
N SER A 58 -11.45 -22.42 -16.81
CA SER A 58 -10.43 -22.48 -17.87
C SER A 58 -9.01 -22.75 -17.37
N GLY A 59 -8.77 -22.75 -16.05
CA GLY A 59 -7.45 -22.79 -15.43
C GLY A 59 -6.75 -21.42 -15.35
N GLU A 60 -7.38 -20.36 -15.85
CA GLU A 60 -6.86 -18.99 -15.77
C GLU A 60 -6.97 -18.44 -14.35
N GLU A 61 -5.87 -17.89 -13.84
CA GLU A 61 -5.82 -17.20 -12.56
C GLU A 61 -6.32 -15.76 -12.73
N LYS A 62 -7.32 -15.37 -11.93
CA LYS A 62 -7.85 -14.01 -11.85
C LYS A 62 -7.59 -13.44 -10.46
N TYR A 63 -7.05 -12.23 -10.44
CA TYR A 63 -6.81 -11.49 -9.21
C TYR A 63 -7.90 -10.43 -9.02
N THR A 64 -8.38 -10.29 -7.78
CA THR A 64 -9.34 -9.25 -7.41
C THR A 64 -8.94 -8.64 -6.09
N CYS A 65 -8.87 -7.32 -6.05
CA CYS A 65 -8.67 -6.60 -4.80
C CYS A 65 -10.03 -6.33 -4.13
N ARG A 66 -10.08 -6.48 -2.81
CA ARG A 66 -11.29 -6.22 -2.02
C ARG A 66 -10.94 -5.51 -0.73
N THR A 67 -11.91 -4.78 -0.21
CA THR A 67 -11.87 -4.22 1.14
C THR A 67 -12.09 -5.33 2.18
N SER A 68 -11.20 -5.44 3.15
CA SER A 68 -11.29 -6.34 4.30
C SER A 68 -12.11 -5.69 5.42
N GLU A 69 -12.64 -6.51 6.32
CA GLU A 69 -13.29 -6.04 7.56
C GLU A 69 -12.27 -5.57 8.61
N ILE A 70 -10.97 -5.81 8.39
CA ILE A 70 -9.91 -5.42 9.31
C ILE A 70 -9.56 -3.94 9.10
N GLU A 71 -9.82 -3.12 10.12
CA GLU A 71 -9.45 -1.70 10.15
C GLU A 71 -7.98 -1.49 10.52
N ALA A 72 -7.33 -0.50 9.89
CA ALA A 72 -5.98 -0.08 10.22
C ALA A 72 -5.98 0.98 11.33
N ASP A 73 -5.02 0.92 12.27
CA ASP A 73 -4.91 1.95 13.31
C ASP A 73 -4.42 3.27 12.71
N LYS A 74 -5.28 4.30 12.73
CA LYS A 74 -4.96 5.70 12.34
C LYS A 74 -4.43 5.90 10.91
N LEU A 75 -4.42 4.88 10.06
CA LEU A 75 -3.98 4.94 8.67
C LEU A 75 -5.19 5.01 7.72
N LYS A 76 -5.09 5.86 6.70
CA LYS A 76 -6.07 6.04 5.61
C LYS A 76 -5.31 6.42 4.35
N ASP A 77 -5.84 6.05 3.20
CA ASP A 77 -5.26 6.39 1.89
C ASP A 77 -3.77 6.03 1.79
N HIS A 78 -3.42 4.83 2.25
CA HIS A 78 -2.03 4.38 2.36
C HIS A 78 -1.76 3.18 1.46
N ILE A 79 -0.64 3.19 0.75
CA ILE A 79 -0.12 2.03 0.00
C ILE A 79 1.33 1.84 0.42
N GLU A 80 1.64 0.69 1.00
CA GLU A 80 3.02 0.35 1.35
C GLU A 80 3.89 0.24 0.10
N THR A 81 5.17 0.60 0.21
CA THR A 81 6.10 0.51 -0.93
C THR A 81 6.68 -0.90 -1.08
N ASP A 82 7.21 -1.21 -2.26
CA ASP A 82 7.84 -2.51 -2.51
C ASP A 82 9.10 -2.72 -1.65
N GLU A 83 9.85 -1.64 -1.41
CA GLU A 83 11.02 -1.66 -0.54
C GLU A 83 10.63 -2.00 0.90
N CYS A 84 9.57 -1.35 1.38
CA CYS A 84 8.97 -1.65 2.67
C CYS A 84 8.57 -3.13 2.75
N ILE A 85 7.74 -3.61 1.84
CA ILE A 85 7.22 -5.00 1.84
C ILE A 85 8.36 -6.02 1.86
N LYS A 86 9.39 -5.81 1.03
CA LYS A 86 10.57 -6.69 0.99
C LYS A 86 11.38 -6.65 2.29
N SER A 87 11.50 -5.50 2.93
CA SER A 87 12.20 -5.38 4.22
C SER A 87 11.53 -6.16 5.35
N CYS A 88 10.22 -6.37 5.26
CA CYS A 88 9.45 -7.23 6.16
C CYS A 88 9.47 -8.71 5.76
N GLY A 89 10.17 -9.08 4.69
CA GLY A 89 10.19 -10.46 4.17
C GLY A 89 8.89 -10.89 3.51
N LEU A 90 8.08 -9.94 3.03
CA LEU A 90 6.79 -10.19 2.38
C LEU A 90 6.90 -9.98 0.86
N ASP A 91 5.87 -10.43 0.14
CA ASP A 91 5.69 -10.22 -1.29
C ASP A 91 4.28 -9.70 -1.58
N ARG A 92 4.12 -8.87 -2.61
CA ARG A 92 2.79 -8.33 -3.01
C ARG A 92 1.84 -9.38 -3.55
N LYS A 93 2.37 -10.49 -4.03
CA LYS A 93 1.60 -11.63 -4.52
C LYS A 93 1.30 -12.62 -3.39
N SER A 94 1.60 -12.27 -2.14
CA SER A 94 1.07 -12.99 -0.99
C SER A 94 -0.45 -12.85 -0.98
N PHE A 95 -1.14 -13.99 -1.00
CA PHE A 95 -2.60 -14.04 -0.99
C PHE A 95 -3.10 -14.20 0.44
N GLY A 96 -3.91 -13.24 0.89
CA GLY A 96 -4.39 -13.21 2.25
C GLY A 96 -3.29 -12.94 3.29
N ILE A 97 -3.64 -13.16 4.56
CA ILE A 97 -2.74 -13.00 5.69
C ILE A 97 -2.69 -14.34 6.41
N SER A 98 -1.50 -14.91 6.56
CA SER A 98 -1.31 -16.19 7.23
C SER A 98 -0.61 -15.95 8.57
N SER A 99 -1.35 -16.18 9.67
CA SER A 99 -0.80 -16.13 11.03
C SER A 99 0.30 -17.17 11.25
N ASP A 100 0.23 -18.32 10.57
CA ASP A 100 1.22 -19.40 10.68
C ASP A 100 2.64 -18.96 10.32
N SER A 101 2.77 -17.95 9.44
CA SER A 101 4.05 -17.36 9.05
C SER A 101 4.80 -16.79 10.27
N LEU A 102 4.10 -16.35 11.32
CA LEU A 102 4.71 -15.83 12.55
C LEU A 102 5.48 -16.89 13.33
N LEU A 103 5.25 -18.18 13.07
CA LEU A 103 6.00 -19.30 13.66
C LEU A 103 7.36 -19.51 12.98
N GLU A 104 7.57 -18.96 11.78
CA GLU A 104 8.83 -19.06 11.07
C GLU A 104 9.83 -18.00 11.55
N SER A 105 10.90 -18.45 12.21
CA SER A 105 11.92 -17.56 12.77
C SER A 105 12.51 -16.55 11.77
N SER A 106 12.66 -16.94 10.50
CA SER A 106 13.13 -16.06 9.43
C SER A 106 12.15 -14.93 9.12
N PHE A 107 10.85 -15.22 9.13
CA PHE A 107 9.82 -14.22 8.92
C PHE A 107 9.77 -13.22 10.08
N THR A 108 9.74 -13.72 11.32
CA THR A 108 9.73 -12.88 12.52
C THR A 108 10.95 -11.96 12.57
N GLN A 109 12.14 -12.44 12.18
CA GLN A 109 13.35 -11.61 12.13
C GLN A 109 13.24 -10.45 11.13
N ASN A 110 12.63 -10.69 9.95
CA ASN A 110 12.43 -9.64 8.96
C ASN A 110 11.34 -8.64 9.41
N LEU A 111 10.22 -9.14 9.93
CA LEU A 111 9.11 -8.32 10.44
C LEU A 111 9.56 -7.43 11.61
N CYS A 112 10.39 -7.94 12.51
CA CYS A 112 10.94 -7.19 13.64
C CYS A 112 12.22 -6.42 13.30
N SER A 113 12.65 -6.40 12.02
CA SER A 113 13.84 -5.66 11.61
C SER A 113 13.61 -4.14 11.74
N PRO A 114 14.65 -3.35 12.05
CA PRO A 114 14.54 -1.89 12.12
C PRO A 114 14.07 -1.25 10.82
N GLN A 115 14.35 -1.90 9.67
CA GLN A 115 13.94 -1.44 8.36
C GLN A 115 12.43 -1.60 8.18
N CYS A 116 11.88 -2.79 8.44
CA CYS A 116 10.44 -3.03 8.37
C CYS A 116 9.69 -2.14 9.37
N TYR A 117 10.14 -2.10 10.62
CA TYR A 117 9.46 -1.36 11.68
C TYR A 117 9.32 0.15 11.40
N LYS A 118 10.30 0.75 10.71
CA LYS A 118 10.30 2.19 10.40
C LYS A 118 9.63 2.52 9.07
N SER A 119 9.68 1.60 8.11
CA SER A 119 9.25 1.87 6.74
C SER A 119 7.83 1.36 6.44
N CYS A 120 7.27 0.51 7.30
CA CYS A 120 6.04 -0.25 7.02
C CYS A 120 4.99 -0.16 8.14
N PRO A 121 4.42 1.03 8.38
CA PRO A 121 3.52 1.23 9.50
C PRO A 121 2.26 0.35 9.42
N ASN A 122 1.69 0.11 8.23
CA ASN A 122 0.48 -0.71 8.09
C ASN A 122 0.76 -2.21 8.25
N ILE A 123 1.89 -2.71 7.71
CA ILE A 123 2.26 -4.13 7.85
C ILE A 123 2.58 -4.45 9.31
N VAL A 124 3.33 -3.59 9.98
CA VAL A 124 3.64 -3.75 11.39
C VAL A 124 2.35 -3.74 12.21
N ASP A 125 1.49 -2.73 12.03
CA ASP A 125 0.20 -2.65 12.73
C ASP A 125 -0.65 -3.90 12.48
N LEU A 126 -0.70 -4.40 11.24
CA LEU A 126 -1.47 -5.58 10.87
C LEU A 126 -1.04 -6.82 11.66
N TYR A 127 0.24 -7.17 11.62
CA TYR A 127 0.72 -8.39 12.27
C TYR A 127 0.74 -8.29 13.80
N PHE A 128 0.97 -7.09 14.36
CA PHE A 128 0.87 -6.89 15.80
C PHE A 128 -0.57 -6.98 16.30
N ASN A 129 -1.55 -6.43 15.56
CA ASN A 129 -2.96 -6.48 15.96
C ASN A 129 -3.62 -7.85 15.69
N LEU A 130 -3.18 -8.59 14.67
CA LEU A 130 -3.59 -9.99 14.48
C LEU A 130 -3.18 -10.85 15.67
N ALA A 131 -1.96 -10.67 16.17
CA ALA A 131 -1.51 -11.36 17.38
C ALA A 131 -2.25 -10.92 18.66
N ALA A 132 -2.87 -9.73 18.66
CA ALA A 132 -3.67 -9.23 19.77
C ALA A 132 -5.15 -9.67 19.70
N GLY A 133 -5.59 -10.18 18.55
CA GLY A 133 -6.96 -10.63 18.28
C GLY A 133 -7.18 -12.15 18.47
N GLU A 134 -6.15 -12.89 18.86
CA GLU A 134 -6.22 -14.30 19.28
C GLU A 134 -6.33 -14.46 20.81
#